data_AF-A0AAD5V2T5-F1
#
_entry.id   AF-A0AAD5V2T5-F1
#
_cell.length_a   1.000
_cell.length_b   1.000
_cell.length_c   1.000
_cell.angle_alpha   90.00
_cell.angle_beta   90.00
_cell.angle_gamma   90.00
#
_symmetry.space_group_name_H-M   'P 1'
#
loop_
_entity.id
_entity.type
_entity.pdbx_description
1 polymer ?
#
loop_
_entity_poly.entity_id
_entity_poly.type
_entity_poly.pdbx_seq_one_letter_code
_entity_poly.pdbx_strand_id
1 'polypeptide(L)'
;MYAHGASSSHIPQPPHSAGLSYKGLRAAIDPHQIPSPIEVIEADKETWERTPYTTLPGSHVPLSTTEYVAIDQGNSSPKFVRVSTWNVPSTSRLASECRIPMAAIIQPFAPLDPREEPVPLVDTGEAGPARCARCRGYINAWCTWVAGGNRWKCNLCQHETDVHPDYFCGLDANLLRLDHAQRPELLKGTVDFTVSQEYWAPHPPPRISPLFQPILPAPSTGHRIPQPLDYVFILEVSTEAICSGFARSACESISRILYGSSPNDVGAVEPCFPAASRICIMTFDTTLHFYDLTPTLEAANMLVVADLDDVFVPTVQGLFVDPQESRPLIEKLLTSLSQREEFTTFGEAALGSALVGGLAALSGRGGQIVAFTCTLPTIGHGALTPRGDESTLYDTDKESTLFIPRNDTWENIAVQCSEEGIGVSMFLGMSKVIDVASIGVVASGTGGELFFHPRFDPTRDGPVLSSQLHHLLTRQTIYNAVMKIRCSHGLRISKVFGNYYENPASDIEFGVLDEDKAVSVQLEHTGQLDDRRYAFFAGGGVVYDEGGGEEGEGL
;
A
#
# COMPACT_ATOMS: atom_id res chain seq x y z
N MET A 1 61.40 -12.20 62.81
CA MET A 1 61.35 -13.66 62.99
C MET A 1 60.79 -14.27 61.71
N TYR A 2 61.37 -15.41 61.36
CA TYR A 2 61.19 -16.20 60.15
C TYR A 2 59.79 -16.79 59.95
N ALA A 3 59.55 -17.22 58.69
CA ALA A 3 58.77 -18.36 58.20
C ALA A 3 57.68 -17.91 57.21
N HIS A 4 57.80 -18.05 55.87
CA HIS A 4 57.87 -19.28 55.05
C HIS A 4 56.95 -20.38 55.59
N GLY A 5 55.99 -20.98 54.89
CA GLY A 5 55.53 -20.97 53.51
C GLY A 5 54.62 -22.19 53.33
N ALA A 6 53.68 -22.17 52.41
CA ALA A 6 53.03 -23.39 51.93
C ALA A 6 52.74 -23.24 50.43
N SER A 7 53.46 -24.04 49.65
CA SER A 7 53.35 -24.20 48.21
C SER A 7 52.05 -24.90 47.82
N SER A 8 51.29 -24.34 46.90
CA SER A 8 50.43 -25.14 46.02
C SER A 8 50.89 -24.92 44.58
N SER A 9 51.30 -26.00 43.95
CA SER A 9 51.76 -26.08 42.57
C SER A 9 50.56 -26.03 41.63
N HIS A 10 50.28 -24.85 41.05
CA HIS A 10 49.38 -24.76 39.90
C HIS A 10 50.21 -24.84 38.62
N ILE A 11 50.02 -25.91 37.85
CA ILE A 11 50.57 -26.03 36.50
C ILE A 11 49.89 -24.94 35.64
N PRO A 12 50.63 -24.05 34.96
CA PRO A 12 50.04 -23.10 34.02
C PRO A 12 49.46 -23.86 32.82
N GLN A 13 48.21 -23.57 32.45
CA GLN A 13 47.65 -24.05 31.18
C GLN A 13 48.53 -23.56 30.01
N PRO A 14 48.74 -24.38 28.97
CA PRO A 14 49.49 -23.96 27.79
C PRO A 14 48.77 -22.82 27.08
N PRO A 15 49.50 -21.90 26.42
CA PRO A 15 48.87 -20.78 25.74
C PRO A 15 48.06 -21.35 24.58
N HIS A 16 46.74 -21.24 24.66
CA HIS A 16 45.92 -21.23 23.46
C HIS A 16 46.38 -20.03 22.63
N SER A 17 47.20 -20.28 21.62
CA SER A 17 47.38 -19.42 20.46
C SER A 17 46.07 -19.40 19.67
N ALA A 18 45.02 -18.84 20.28
CA ALA A 18 43.86 -18.32 19.59
C ALA A 18 44.21 -16.89 19.20
N GLY A 19 44.03 -16.57 17.91
CA GLY A 19 44.45 -15.32 17.29
C GLY A 19 44.13 -14.09 18.14
N LEU A 20 45.06 -13.13 18.13
CA LEU A 20 44.87 -11.81 18.70
C LEU A 20 43.47 -11.31 18.31
N SER A 21 42.62 -11.09 19.31
CA SER A 21 41.42 -10.27 19.15
C SER A 21 41.84 -9.02 18.39
N TYR A 22 41.21 -8.79 17.24
CA TYR A 22 41.41 -7.56 16.48
C TYR A 22 41.06 -6.42 17.43
N LYS A 23 42.08 -5.74 17.97
CA LYS A 23 41.88 -4.49 18.71
C LYS A 23 41.38 -3.51 17.66
N GLY A 24 40.05 -3.40 17.54
CA GLY A 24 39.40 -2.51 16.61
C GLY A 24 40.07 -1.13 16.64
N LEU A 25 40.14 -0.48 15.49
CA LEU A 25 40.57 0.90 15.34
C LEU A 25 39.69 1.78 16.25
N ARG A 26 40.07 1.95 17.52
CA ARG A 26 39.64 3.09 18.33
C ARG A 26 40.50 4.28 17.96
N ALA A 27 40.45 4.67 16.69
CA ALA A 27 40.75 6.05 16.36
C ALA A 27 39.67 6.88 17.06
N ALA A 28 40.05 7.86 17.87
CA ALA A 28 39.10 8.86 18.33
C ALA A 28 38.50 9.49 17.06
N ILE A 29 37.20 9.28 16.82
CA ILE A 29 36.52 9.86 15.67
C ILE A 29 36.51 11.36 15.92
N ASP A 30 37.31 12.10 15.15
CA ASP A 30 37.25 13.56 15.13
C ASP A 30 35.92 13.94 14.46
N PRO A 31 34.96 14.55 15.18
CA PRO A 31 33.67 14.93 14.59
C PRO A 31 33.82 15.87 13.40
N HIS A 32 34.91 16.63 13.32
CA HIS A 32 35.21 17.52 12.19
C HIS A 32 35.70 16.79 10.93
N GLN A 33 36.00 15.49 11.03
CA GLN A 33 36.40 14.63 9.91
C GLN A 33 35.26 13.70 9.45
N ILE A 34 34.09 13.76 10.09
CA ILE A 34 32.91 13.02 9.65
C ILE A 34 32.37 13.76 8.41
N PRO A 35 32.25 13.11 7.25
CA PRO A 35 31.70 13.73 6.05
C PRO A 35 30.30 14.30 6.33
N SER A 36 30.05 15.53 5.88
CA SER A 36 28.73 16.14 6.04
C SER A 36 27.71 15.38 5.17
N PRO A 37 26.53 15.02 5.70
CA PRO A 37 25.45 14.48 4.87
C PRO A 37 25.10 15.40 3.69
N ILE A 38 25.22 16.73 3.86
CA ILE A 38 24.94 17.70 2.80
C ILE A 38 25.98 17.60 1.69
N GLU A 39 27.26 17.50 2.02
CA GLU A 39 28.35 17.37 1.03
C GLU A 39 28.19 16.09 0.19
N VAL A 40 27.76 14.99 0.83
CA VAL A 40 27.48 13.73 0.14
C VAL A 40 26.30 13.87 -0.83
N ILE A 41 25.23 14.55 -0.42
CA ILE A 41 24.06 14.82 -1.26
C ILE A 41 24.43 15.72 -2.44
N GLU A 42 25.18 16.80 -2.20
CA GLU A 42 25.60 17.74 -3.24
C GLU A 42 26.51 17.08 -4.28
N ALA A 43 27.47 16.25 -3.84
CA ALA A 43 28.35 15.52 -4.75
C ALA A 43 27.59 14.50 -5.63
N ASP A 44 26.61 13.80 -5.06
CA ASP A 44 25.75 12.89 -5.84
C ASP A 44 24.86 13.66 -6.83
N LYS A 45 24.30 14.80 -6.41
CA LYS A 45 23.53 15.69 -7.28
C LYS A 45 24.34 16.21 -8.46
N GLU A 46 25.57 16.68 -8.24
CA GLU A 46 26.45 17.16 -9.31
C GLU A 46 26.72 16.07 -10.37
N THR A 47 26.73 14.81 -9.95
CA THR A 47 26.93 13.66 -10.85
C THR A 47 25.69 13.39 -11.72
N TRP A 48 24.50 13.34 -11.12
CA TRP A 48 23.28 12.88 -11.80
C TRP A 48 22.44 13.98 -12.44
N GLU A 49 22.62 15.25 -12.06
CA GLU A 49 21.95 16.38 -12.71
C GLU A 49 22.31 16.48 -14.20
N ARG A 50 23.51 16.02 -14.57
CA ARG A 50 24.05 16.12 -15.94
C ARG A 50 24.02 14.82 -16.73
N THR A 51 23.78 13.68 -16.06
CA THR A 51 23.96 12.36 -16.66
C THR A 51 22.77 11.47 -16.32
N PRO A 52 22.10 10.87 -17.32
CA PRO A 52 21.04 9.90 -17.02
C PRO A 52 21.63 8.66 -16.33
N TYR A 53 20.89 8.12 -15.37
CA TYR A 53 21.21 6.86 -14.72
C TYR A 53 20.81 5.69 -15.61
N THR A 54 21.76 4.81 -15.92
CA THR A 54 21.50 3.57 -16.66
C THR A 54 21.40 2.41 -15.68
N THR A 55 20.35 1.60 -15.82
CA THR A 55 19.97 0.57 -14.83
C THR A 55 20.79 -0.72 -14.91
N LEU A 56 21.62 -0.91 -15.94
CA LEU A 56 22.51 -2.08 -16.00
C LEU A 56 23.56 -2.05 -14.87
N PRO A 57 24.04 -3.23 -14.42
CA PRO A 57 25.02 -3.30 -13.33
C PRO A 57 26.33 -2.58 -13.67
N GLY A 58 26.91 -1.88 -12.68
CA GLY A 58 28.24 -1.28 -12.78
C GLY A 58 28.33 0.20 -12.37
N SER A 59 27.20 0.90 -12.30
CA SER A 59 27.11 2.28 -11.85
C SER A 59 26.64 2.36 -10.39
N HIS A 60 27.16 3.35 -9.64
CA HIS A 60 26.59 3.70 -8.33
C HIS A 60 25.14 4.16 -8.51
N VAL A 61 24.25 3.82 -7.59
CA VAL A 61 22.83 4.19 -7.67
C VAL A 61 22.64 5.60 -7.12
N PRO A 62 21.89 6.50 -7.80
CA PRO A 62 21.59 7.84 -7.29
C PRO A 62 20.96 7.77 -5.89
N LEU A 63 21.30 8.73 -5.02
CA LEU A 63 20.66 8.83 -3.71
C LEU A 63 19.18 9.19 -3.85
N SER A 64 18.37 8.86 -2.85
CA SER A 64 16.95 9.22 -2.83
C SER A 64 16.70 10.73 -2.72
N THR A 65 17.73 11.49 -2.35
CA THR A 65 17.72 12.96 -2.25
C THR A 65 18.10 13.66 -3.55
N THR A 66 18.42 12.89 -4.60
CA THR A 66 18.92 13.38 -5.88
C THR A 66 17.84 13.21 -6.93
N GLU A 67 17.57 14.28 -7.68
CA GLU A 67 16.74 14.20 -8.88
C GLU A 67 17.58 13.66 -10.03
N TYR A 68 17.05 12.68 -10.77
CA TYR A 68 17.73 12.07 -11.90
C TYR A 68 16.72 11.52 -12.90
N VAL A 69 17.19 11.36 -14.14
CA VAL A 69 16.48 10.67 -15.22
C VAL A 69 17.09 9.27 -15.36
N ALA A 70 16.27 8.24 -15.27
CA ALA A 70 16.66 6.85 -15.45
C ALA A 70 16.40 6.36 -16.88
N ILE A 71 17.26 5.47 -17.36
CA ILE A 71 17.08 4.71 -18.59
C ILE A 71 17.03 3.23 -18.21
N ASP A 72 15.84 2.64 -18.38
CA ASP A 72 15.65 1.21 -18.19
C ASP A 72 16.29 0.42 -19.35
N GLN A 73 17.20 -0.47 -18.97
CA GLN A 73 18.00 -1.34 -19.83
C GLN A 73 17.99 -2.80 -19.33
N GLY A 74 17.00 -3.17 -18.51
CA GLY A 74 16.75 -4.55 -18.07
C GLY A 74 16.66 -4.75 -16.56
N ASN A 75 17.06 -3.77 -15.75
CA ASN A 75 16.81 -3.75 -14.31
C ASN A 75 15.84 -2.62 -13.97
N SER A 76 14.98 -2.85 -12.96
CA SER A 76 14.03 -1.84 -12.52
C SER A 76 14.76 -0.58 -12.05
N SER A 77 14.17 0.58 -12.34
CA SER A 77 14.64 1.86 -11.82
C SER A 77 14.73 1.84 -10.27
N PRO A 78 15.72 2.51 -9.66
CA PRO A 78 15.78 2.72 -8.22
C PRO A 78 14.64 3.57 -7.66
N LYS A 79 13.76 4.10 -8.52
CA LYS A 79 12.46 4.66 -8.11
C LYS A 79 11.50 3.56 -7.64
N PHE A 80 11.50 2.42 -8.31
CA PHE A 80 10.64 1.28 -7.98
C PHE A 80 11.23 0.36 -6.93
N VAL A 81 12.53 0.05 -7.00
CA VAL A 81 13.18 -0.89 -6.09
C VAL A 81 14.53 -0.40 -5.62
N ARG A 82 14.74 -0.31 -4.30
CA ARG A 82 16.05 -0.07 -3.69
C ARG A 82 16.41 -1.18 -2.75
N VAL A 83 17.68 -1.56 -2.72
CA VAL A 83 18.20 -2.57 -1.79
C VAL A 83 19.18 -1.94 -0.81
N SER A 84 19.27 -2.51 0.39
CA SER A 84 20.22 -2.09 1.42
C SER A 84 21.68 -2.35 1.00
N THR A 85 21.91 -3.36 0.17
CA THR A 85 23.20 -3.63 -0.46
C THR A 85 23.00 -4.18 -1.86
N TRP A 86 23.67 -3.55 -2.83
CA TRP A 86 23.72 -4.02 -4.23
C TRP A 86 24.71 -5.19 -4.41
N ASN A 87 25.51 -5.48 -3.39
CA ASN A 87 26.43 -6.61 -3.34
C ASN A 87 26.02 -7.53 -2.19
N VAL A 88 25.22 -8.53 -2.52
CA VAL A 88 24.68 -9.48 -1.53
C VAL A 88 25.80 -10.43 -1.07
N PRO A 89 26.00 -10.61 0.27
CA PRO A 89 26.92 -11.63 0.79
C PRO A 89 26.60 -13.01 0.22
N SER A 90 27.62 -13.80 -0.16
CA SER A 90 27.38 -15.11 -0.77
C SER A 90 26.94 -16.20 0.22
N THR A 91 27.08 -15.96 1.53
CA THR A 91 26.76 -16.92 2.59
C THR A 91 26.09 -16.27 3.79
N SER A 92 25.28 -17.05 4.51
CA SER A 92 24.65 -16.63 5.78
C SER A 92 25.66 -16.20 6.83
N ARG A 93 26.81 -16.90 6.90
CA ARG A 93 27.91 -16.55 7.81
C ARG A 93 28.45 -15.15 7.51
N LEU A 94 28.78 -14.87 6.25
CA LEU A 94 29.27 -13.55 5.85
C LEU A 94 28.23 -12.46 6.14
N ALA A 95 26.96 -12.69 5.81
CA ALA A 95 25.88 -11.75 6.14
C ALA A 95 25.80 -11.47 7.66
N SER A 96 25.90 -12.51 8.49
CA SER A 96 25.88 -12.37 9.96
C SER A 96 27.10 -11.66 10.53
N GLU A 97 28.27 -11.85 9.93
CA GLU A 97 29.51 -11.18 10.32
C GLU A 97 29.51 -9.70 9.90
N CYS A 98 28.97 -9.38 8.71
CA CYS A 98 28.81 -8.02 8.22
C CYS A 98 27.78 -7.21 9.03
N ARG A 99 26.78 -7.88 9.63
CA ARG A 99 25.67 -7.24 10.37
C ARG A 99 24.88 -6.22 9.54
N ILE A 100 24.92 -6.35 8.20
CA ILE A 100 24.14 -5.54 7.28
C ILE A 100 22.82 -6.28 7.03
N PRO A 101 21.65 -5.68 7.34
CA PRO A 101 20.38 -6.30 7.01
C PRO A 101 20.23 -6.36 5.49
N MET A 102 19.96 -7.53 4.94
CA MET A 102 19.61 -7.66 3.53
C MET A 102 18.14 -7.33 3.39
N ALA A 103 17.85 -6.20 2.76
CA ALA A 103 16.49 -5.69 2.62
C ALA A 103 16.27 -5.05 1.25
N ALA A 104 15.02 -4.99 0.83
CA ALA A 104 14.58 -4.22 -0.33
C ALA A 104 13.36 -3.37 0.03
N ILE A 105 13.26 -2.19 -0.55
CA ILE A 105 12.09 -1.30 -0.51
C ILE A 105 11.53 -1.29 -1.93
N ILE A 106 10.23 -1.58 -2.06
CA ILE A 106 9.52 -1.70 -3.33
C ILE A 106 8.37 -0.70 -3.32
N GLN A 107 8.36 0.22 -4.27
CA GLN A 107 7.31 1.21 -4.51
C GLN A 107 6.82 1.02 -5.96
N PRO A 108 5.86 0.10 -6.21
CA PRO A 108 5.55 -0.37 -7.57
C PRO A 108 5.10 0.74 -8.52
N PHE A 109 4.35 1.73 -8.00
CA PHE A 109 3.76 2.82 -8.79
C PHE A 109 4.48 4.15 -8.58
N ALA A 110 5.77 4.13 -8.22
CA ALA A 110 6.54 5.36 -8.00
C ALA A 110 6.46 6.28 -9.25
N PRO A 111 6.18 7.59 -9.08
CA PRO A 111 6.04 8.49 -10.21
C PRO A 111 7.37 8.65 -10.95
N LEU A 112 7.30 8.61 -12.27
CA LEU A 112 8.45 8.77 -13.16
C LEU A 112 8.69 10.25 -13.49
N ASP A 113 9.93 10.59 -13.85
CA ASP A 113 10.21 11.92 -14.38
C ASP A 113 9.59 12.01 -15.79
N PRO A 114 8.94 13.13 -16.19
CA PRO A 114 8.31 13.24 -17.51
C PRO A 114 9.24 13.03 -18.71
N ARG A 115 10.57 13.08 -18.51
CA ARG A 115 11.58 12.80 -19.54
C ARG A 115 11.90 11.31 -19.69
N GLU A 116 11.45 10.47 -18.75
CA GLU A 116 11.63 9.03 -18.79
C GLU A 116 10.60 8.37 -19.70
N GLU A 117 10.94 7.20 -20.22
CA GLU A 117 9.97 6.36 -20.93
C GLU A 117 8.94 5.84 -19.91
N PRO A 118 7.63 5.88 -20.22
CA PRO A 118 6.62 5.27 -19.37
C PRO A 118 6.81 3.76 -19.27
N VAL A 119 6.25 3.14 -18.23
CA VAL A 119 6.21 1.69 -18.10
C VAL A 119 5.46 1.10 -19.30
N PRO A 120 6.06 0.18 -20.08
CA PRO A 120 5.40 -0.36 -21.26
C PRO A 120 4.38 -1.43 -20.88
N LEU A 121 3.18 -1.31 -21.44
CA LEU A 121 2.14 -2.34 -21.37
C LEU A 121 2.40 -3.41 -22.44
N VAL A 122 2.47 -4.66 -22.01
CA VAL A 122 2.73 -5.83 -22.87
C VAL A 122 1.44 -6.63 -23.01
N ASP A 123 0.94 -6.67 -24.24
CA ASP A 123 -0.19 -7.53 -24.58
C ASP A 123 0.23 -9.01 -24.61
N THR A 124 -0.44 -9.81 -23.79
CA THR A 124 -0.16 -11.25 -23.66
C THR A 124 -1.21 -12.15 -24.33
N GLY A 125 -2.30 -11.57 -24.82
CA GLY A 125 -3.44 -12.30 -25.37
C GLY A 125 -4.06 -13.31 -24.39
N GLU A 126 -4.83 -14.27 -24.91
CA GLU A 126 -5.57 -15.25 -24.10
C GLU A 126 -4.67 -16.17 -23.24
N ALA A 127 -3.42 -16.37 -23.67
CA ALA A 127 -2.49 -17.27 -22.98
C ALA A 127 -1.92 -16.66 -21.68
N GLY A 128 -2.06 -15.35 -21.49
CA GLY A 128 -1.48 -14.64 -20.37
C GLY A 128 0.06 -14.52 -20.47
N PRO A 129 0.69 -13.82 -19.50
CA PRO A 129 2.13 -13.67 -19.48
C PRO A 129 2.85 -15.01 -19.31
N ALA A 130 3.96 -15.20 -20.01
CA ALA A 130 4.77 -16.40 -19.88
C ALA A 130 5.38 -16.50 -18.46
N ARG A 131 5.20 -17.65 -17.81
CA ARG A 131 5.63 -17.88 -16.42
C ARG A 131 6.43 -19.17 -16.29
N CYS A 132 7.41 -19.16 -15.38
CA CYS A 132 8.21 -20.34 -15.10
C CYS A 132 7.31 -21.48 -14.57
N ALA A 133 7.42 -22.67 -15.15
CA ALA A 133 6.61 -23.83 -14.75
C ALA A 133 6.85 -24.28 -13.29
N ARG A 134 7.97 -23.88 -12.68
CA ARG A 134 8.32 -24.23 -11.30
C ARG A 134 8.00 -23.13 -10.28
N CYS A 135 8.63 -21.96 -10.40
CA CYS A 135 8.49 -20.89 -9.39
C CYS A 135 7.38 -19.88 -9.71
N ARG A 136 6.72 -20.01 -10.86
CA ARG A 136 5.66 -19.11 -11.35
C ARG A 136 6.09 -17.64 -11.50
N GLY A 137 7.39 -17.36 -11.50
CA GLY A 137 7.94 -16.04 -11.83
C GLY A 137 7.75 -15.74 -13.32
N TYR A 138 7.46 -14.48 -13.63
CA TYR A 138 7.25 -14.01 -15.00
C TYR A 138 8.55 -14.05 -15.81
N ILE A 139 8.41 -14.24 -17.12
CA ILE A 139 9.49 -14.01 -18.07
C ILE A 139 10.02 -12.58 -17.89
N ASN A 140 11.34 -12.40 -18.01
CA ASN A 140 11.99 -11.11 -17.85
C ASN A 140 13.31 -11.08 -18.62
N ALA A 141 13.93 -9.90 -18.70
CA ALA A 141 15.18 -9.64 -19.44
C ALA A 141 16.37 -10.55 -19.05
N TRP A 142 16.36 -11.14 -17.86
CA TRP A 142 17.45 -11.99 -17.37
C TRP A 142 17.23 -13.49 -17.60
N CYS A 143 16.08 -13.88 -18.17
CA CYS A 143 15.84 -15.26 -18.58
C CYS A 143 16.67 -15.60 -19.83
N THR A 144 17.24 -16.81 -19.87
CA THR A 144 18.12 -17.22 -20.98
C THR A 144 17.45 -18.27 -21.86
N TRP A 145 17.56 -18.13 -23.18
CA TRP A 145 16.99 -19.06 -24.15
C TRP A 145 17.87 -20.31 -24.33
N VAL A 146 17.23 -21.47 -24.48
CA VAL A 146 17.90 -22.75 -24.75
C VAL A 146 17.11 -23.56 -25.78
N ALA A 147 17.66 -24.70 -26.22
CA ALA A 147 17.00 -25.59 -27.18
C ALA A 147 16.51 -24.87 -28.46
N GLY A 148 17.30 -23.93 -28.98
CA GLY A 148 16.97 -23.17 -30.19
C GLY A 148 15.77 -22.23 -30.05
N GLY A 149 15.40 -21.85 -28.83
CA GLY A 149 14.26 -20.98 -28.54
C GLY A 149 13.00 -21.73 -28.10
N ASN A 150 13.02 -23.06 -28.10
CA ASN A 150 11.87 -23.88 -27.64
C ASN A 150 11.70 -23.89 -26.12
N ARG A 151 12.76 -23.55 -25.38
CA ARG A 151 12.73 -23.43 -23.93
C ARG A 151 13.47 -22.18 -23.47
N TRP A 152 13.13 -21.73 -22.28
CA TRP A 152 13.87 -20.69 -21.57
C TRP A 152 14.17 -21.13 -20.15
N LYS A 153 15.28 -20.64 -19.61
CA LYS A 153 15.75 -20.94 -18.27
C LYS A 153 15.51 -19.74 -17.36
N CYS A 154 14.78 -19.97 -16.28
CA CYS A 154 14.43 -18.93 -15.31
C CYS A 154 15.66 -18.45 -14.53
N ASN A 155 15.87 -17.13 -14.46
CA ASN A 155 16.93 -16.51 -13.67
C ASN A 155 16.78 -16.76 -12.14
N LEU A 156 15.54 -16.83 -11.65
CA LEU A 156 15.25 -17.02 -10.22
C LEU A 156 15.54 -18.45 -9.74
N CYS A 157 14.93 -19.46 -10.39
CA CYS A 157 14.98 -20.85 -9.92
C CYS A 157 15.77 -21.81 -10.82
N GLN A 158 16.32 -21.32 -11.95
CA GLN A 158 17.14 -22.08 -12.90
C GLN A 158 16.41 -23.23 -13.62
N HIS A 159 15.09 -23.34 -13.47
CA HIS A 159 14.28 -24.33 -14.19
C HIS A 159 14.09 -23.94 -15.65
N GLU A 160 14.18 -24.93 -16.55
CA GLU A 160 13.84 -24.77 -17.97
C GLU A 160 12.35 -24.97 -18.17
N THR A 161 11.70 -24.03 -18.87
CA THR A 161 10.26 -24.04 -19.17
C THR A 161 10.06 -24.05 -20.68
N ASP A 162 9.13 -24.88 -21.18
CA ASP A 162 8.76 -24.92 -22.59
C ASP A 162 8.06 -23.62 -23.01
N VAL A 163 8.34 -23.16 -24.22
CA VAL A 163 7.77 -21.94 -24.79
C VAL A 163 6.43 -22.28 -25.45
N HIS A 164 5.40 -21.49 -25.13
CA HIS A 164 4.10 -21.62 -25.78
C HIS A 164 4.26 -21.37 -27.30
N PRO A 165 3.58 -22.14 -28.18
CA PRO A 165 3.70 -21.98 -29.63
C PRO A 165 3.50 -20.54 -30.12
N ASP A 166 2.53 -19.81 -29.53
CA ASP A 166 2.23 -18.42 -29.92
C ASP A 166 3.30 -17.42 -29.45
N TYR A 167 4.12 -17.78 -28.46
CA TYR A 167 5.22 -16.95 -27.95
C TYR A 167 6.58 -17.35 -28.54
N PHE A 168 6.65 -18.39 -29.37
CA PHE A 168 7.90 -18.92 -29.90
C PHE A 168 8.57 -18.00 -30.93
N CYS A 169 9.90 -17.88 -30.82
CA CYS A 169 10.74 -17.27 -31.84
C CYS A 169 12.09 -17.98 -31.88
N GLY A 170 12.65 -18.11 -33.08
CA GLY A 170 13.98 -18.68 -33.28
C GLY A 170 15.09 -17.80 -32.70
N LEU A 171 16.24 -18.43 -32.41
CA LEU A 171 17.42 -17.73 -31.94
C LEU A 171 18.38 -17.39 -33.09
N ASP A 172 19.12 -16.30 -32.95
CA ASP A 172 20.23 -15.92 -33.79
C ASP A 172 21.55 -16.63 -33.39
N ALA A 173 22.65 -16.26 -34.03
CA ALA A 173 23.98 -16.83 -33.75
C ALA A 173 24.53 -16.47 -32.35
N ASN A 174 23.98 -15.44 -31.70
CA ASN A 174 24.34 -15.02 -30.35
C ASN A 174 23.42 -15.62 -29.28
N LEU A 175 22.54 -16.57 -29.65
CA LEU A 175 21.52 -17.18 -28.80
C LEU A 175 20.45 -16.19 -28.31
N LEU A 176 20.29 -15.07 -29.02
CA LEU A 176 19.23 -14.09 -28.76
C LEU A 176 18.04 -14.36 -29.67
N ARG A 177 16.82 -14.12 -29.20
CA ARG A 177 15.64 -14.21 -30.07
C ARG A 177 15.69 -13.17 -31.19
N LEU A 178 15.20 -13.54 -32.37
CA LEU A 178 15.14 -12.63 -33.53
C LEU A 178 14.23 -11.41 -33.29
N ASP A 179 13.23 -11.54 -32.42
CA ASP A 179 12.28 -10.50 -32.05
C ASP A 179 12.63 -9.81 -30.72
N HIS A 180 13.78 -10.10 -30.11
CA HIS A 180 14.14 -9.60 -28.77
C HIS A 180 14.02 -8.07 -28.64
N ALA A 181 14.45 -7.33 -29.66
CA ALA A 181 14.39 -5.86 -29.69
C ALA A 181 12.96 -5.29 -29.74
N GLN A 182 11.94 -6.12 -30.00
CA GLN A 182 10.53 -5.74 -30.12
C GLN A 182 9.71 -6.13 -28.89
N ARG A 183 10.32 -6.78 -27.89
CA ARG A 183 9.64 -7.36 -26.72
C ARG A 183 10.07 -6.63 -25.44
N PRO A 184 9.28 -5.65 -24.95
CA PRO A 184 9.62 -4.87 -23.77
C PRO A 184 9.90 -5.75 -22.55
N GLU A 185 9.15 -6.84 -22.35
CA GLU A 185 9.33 -7.78 -21.23
C GLU A 185 10.67 -8.52 -21.25
N LEU A 186 11.39 -8.48 -22.38
CA LEU A 186 12.73 -9.05 -22.51
C LEU A 186 13.85 -8.00 -22.46
N LEU A 187 13.51 -6.70 -22.45
CA LEU A 187 14.45 -5.58 -22.52
C LEU A 187 14.44 -4.68 -21.30
N LYS A 188 13.28 -4.60 -20.63
CA LYS A 188 13.02 -3.66 -19.54
C LYS A 188 12.94 -4.41 -18.21
N GLY A 189 13.31 -3.73 -17.14
CA GLY A 189 13.23 -4.24 -15.78
C GLY A 189 11.87 -4.04 -15.13
N THR A 190 11.08 -3.09 -15.62
CA THR A 190 9.69 -2.88 -15.22
C THR A 190 8.80 -2.82 -16.47
N VAL A 191 7.72 -3.60 -16.47
CA VAL A 191 6.69 -3.68 -17.52
C VAL A 191 5.35 -4.00 -16.84
N ASP A 192 4.25 -3.65 -17.49
CA ASP A 192 2.92 -4.13 -17.11
C ASP A 192 2.45 -5.18 -18.14
N PHE A 193 1.64 -6.15 -17.72
CA PHE A 193 1.03 -7.11 -18.64
C PHE A 193 -0.49 -7.01 -18.68
N THR A 194 -1.09 -7.10 -19.87
CA THR A 194 -2.52 -7.42 -19.95
C THR A 194 -2.75 -8.86 -19.49
N VAL A 195 -3.86 -9.10 -18.81
CA VAL A 195 -4.25 -10.43 -18.34
C VAL A 195 -5.66 -10.82 -18.79
N SER A 196 -5.92 -12.12 -18.75
CA SER A 196 -7.23 -12.67 -19.04
C SER A 196 -8.02 -12.88 -17.74
N GLN A 197 -9.30 -13.25 -17.89
CA GLN A 197 -10.26 -13.45 -16.78
C GLN A 197 -9.81 -14.47 -15.73
N GLU A 198 -8.79 -15.29 -16.00
CA GLU A 198 -8.21 -16.21 -15.03
C GLU A 198 -7.46 -15.51 -13.88
N TYR A 199 -7.09 -14.24 -14.07
CA TYR A 199 -6.41 -13.41 -13.06
C TYR A 199 -7.38 -12.60 -12.20
N TRP A 200 -8.65 -12.55 -12.58
CA TRP A 200 -9.67 -11.82 -11.82
C TRP A 200 -9.80 -12.35 -10.39
N ALA A 201 -9.97 -11.44 -9.45
CA ALA A 201 -10.01 -11.79 -8.03
C ALA A 201 -11.18 -12.75 -7.74
N PRO A 202 -10.97 -13.81 -6.95
CA PRO A 202 -12.07 -14.65 -6.51
C PRO A 202 -13.02 -13.86 -5.60
N HIS A 203 -14.23 -14.39 -5.41
CA HIS A 203 -15.09 -13.92 -4.32
C HIS A 203 -14.54 -14.36 -2.95
N PRO A 204 -14.64 -13.52 -1.91
CA PRO A 204 -14.24 -13.92 -0.56
C PRO A 204 -15.00 -15.16 -0.08
N PRO A 205 -14.37 -16.01 0.75
CA PRO A 205 -15.03 -17.18 1.29
C PRO A 205 -16.17 -16.77 2.25
N PRO A 206 -17.29 -17.51 2.28
CA PRO A 206 -18.39 -17.22 3.20
C PRO A 206 -17.93 -17.36 4.66
N ARG A 207 -18.33 -16.41 5.51
CA ARG A 207 -17.95 -16.36 6.92
C ARG A 207 -19.03 -16.95 7.82
N ILE A 208 -18.57 -17.57 8.91
CA ILE A 208 -19.46 -18.11 9.97
C ILE A 208 -20.18 -16.97 10.70
N SER A 209 -19.47 -15.85 10.91
CA SER A 209 -20.00 -14.64 11.56
C SER A 209 -19.68 -13.43 10.68
N PRO A 210 -20.54 -13.09 9.71
CA PRO A 210 -20.35 -11.90 8.88
C PRO A 210 -20.58 -10.63 9.71
N LEU A 211 -19.92 -9.52 9.35
CA LEU A 211 -20.10 -8.24 10.03
C LEU A 211 -21.40 -7.53 9.63
N PHE A 212 -21.97 -7.91 8.50
CA PHE A 212 -23.19 -7.34 7.94
C PHE A 212 -24.07 -8.42 7.33
N GLN A 213 -25.34 -8.11 7.12
CA GLN A 213 -26.27 -9.01 6.43
C GLN A 213 -26.24 -8.75 4.91
N PRO A 214 -25.81 -9.72 4.08
CA PRO A 214 -25.82 -9.55 2.64
C PRO A 214 -27.26 -9.53 2.11
N ILE A 215 -27.55 -8.59 1.23
CA ILE A 215 -28.88 -8.43 0.61
C ILE A 215 -28.93 -9.13 -0.73
N LEU A 216 -27.80 -9.14 -1.44
CA LEU A 216 -27.66 -9.81 -2.71
C LEU A 216 -27.30 -11.28 -2.48
N PRO A 217 -27.84 -12.20 -3.31
CA PRO A 217 -27.44 -13.59 -3.26
C PRO A 217 -25.96 -13.73 -3.61
N ALA A 218 -25.33 -14.80 -3.10
CA ALA A 218 -23.95 -15.11 -3.44
C ALA A 218 -23.81 -15.22 -4.97
N PRO A 219 -22.79 -14.59 -5.56
CA PRO A 219 -22.57 -14.59 -7.00
C PRO A 219 -22.38 -16.01 -7.54
N SER A 220 -22.83 -16.23 -8.78
CA SER A 220 -22.79 -17.54 -9.44
C SER A 220 -21.47 -17.85 -10.15
N THR A 221 -20.65 -16.80 -10.39
CA THR A 221 -19.32 -16.88 -10.98
C THR A 221 -18.27 -17.11 -9.91
N GLY A 222 -17.16 -17.77 -10.27
CA GLY A 222 -16.04 -17.99 -9.34
C GLY A 222 -15.18 -16.73 -9.09
N HIS A 223 -15.24 -15.77 -10.01
CA HIS A 223 -14.42 -14.55 -10.01
C HIS A 223 -15.29 -13.29 -10.08
N ARG A 224 -14.78 -12.20 -9.49
CA ARG A 224 -15.33 -10.85 -9.53
C ARG A 224 -14.93 -10.18 -10.84
N ILE A 225 -15.91 -9.60 -11.53
CA ILE A 225 -15.64 -8.80 -12.72
C ILE A 225 -15.09 -7.44 -12.23
N PRO A 226 -13.91 -7.01 -12.68
CA PRO A 226 -13.37 -5.69 -12.33
C PRO A 226 -14.37 -4.57 -12.69
N GLN A 227 -14.44 -3.55 -11.85
CA GLN A 227 -15.27 -2.35 -12.06
C GLN A 227 -14.41 -1.08 -11.92
N PRO A 228 -14.89 0.10 -12.34
CA PRO A 228 -14.23 1.34 -11.93
C PRO A 228 -14.19 1.47 -10.41
N LEU A 229 -13.16 2.13 -9.88
CA LEU A 229 -12.98 2.33 -8.44
C LEU A 229 -14.07 3.28 -7.91
N ASP A 230 -15.03 2.75 -7.15
CA ASP A 230 -16.10 3.54 -6.52
C ASP A 230 -15.72 4.00 -5.10
N TYR A 231 -16.28 5.14 -4.67
CA TYR A 231 -15.96 5.76 -3.39
C TYR A 231 -17.16 5.83 -2.44
N VAL A 232 -16.94 5.54 -1.16
CA VAL A 232 -17.90 5.80 -0.08
C VAL A 232 -17.34 6.88 0.84
N PHE A 233 -17.97 8.05 0.84
CA PHE A 233 -17.66 9.12 1.80
C PHE A 233 -18.48 8.93 3.07
N ILE A 234 -17.81 8.69 4.20
CA ILE A 234 -18.45 8.51 5.51
C ILE A 234 -18.15 9.72 6.39
N LEU A 235 -19.17 10.49 6.74
CA LEU A 235 -19.04 11.76 7.46
C LEU A 235 -19.61 11.64 8.88
N GLU A 236 -18.78 11.84 9.90
CA GLU A 236 -19.27 11.97 11.27
C GLU A 236 -20.07 13.27 11.43
N VAL A 237 -21.26 13.16 12.03
CA VAL A 237 -22.18 14.30 12.28
C VAL A 237 -22.53 14.44 13.77
N SER A 238 -21.62 13.98 14.64
CA SER A 238 -21.68 14.15 16.10
C SER A 238 -21.56 15.62 16.50
N THR A 239 -21.86 15.93 17.76
CA THR A 239 -21.69 17.29 18.31
C THR A 239 -20.27 17.80 18.11
N GLU A 240 -19.26 16.99 18.38
CA GLU A 240 -17.85 17.39 18.24
C GLU A 240 -17.49 17.70 16.78
N ALA A 241 -17.97 16.88 15.81
CA ALA A 241 -17.71 17.07 14.39
C ALA A 241 -18.33 18.37 13.84
N ILE A 242 -19.52 18.74 14.34
CA ILE A 242 -20.22 19.97 13.98
C ILE A 242 -19.57 21.19 14.65
N CYS A 243 -19.35 21.15 15.98
CA CYS A 243 -18.80 22.27 16.75
C CYS A 243 -17.38 22.66 16.30
N SER A 244 -16.54 21.68 16.01
CA SER A 244 -15.17 21.94 15.51
C SER A 244 -15.12 22.49 14.09
N GLY A 245 -16.24 22.45 13.36
CA GLY A 245 -16.29 22.76 11.93
C GLY A 245 -15.65 21.69 11.04
N PHE A 246 -15.26 20.54 11.60
CA PHE A 246 -14.61 19.46 10.85
C PHE A 246 -15.54 18.86 9.78
N ALA A 247 -16.79 18.55 10.12
CA ALA A 247 -17.77 18.04 9.17
C ALA A 247 -18.05 19.04 8.03
N ARG A 248 -18.07 20.35 8.35
CA ARG A 248 -18.21 21.43 7.37
C ARG A 248 -17.03 21.43 6.39
N SER A 249 -15.81 21.44 6.89
CA SER A 249 -14.60 21.41 6.05
C SER A 249 -14.52 20.16 5.17
N ALA A 250 -14.97 19.00 5.67
CA ALA A 250 -15.07 17.78 4.87
C ALA A 250 -16.08 17.92 3.72
N CYS A 251 -17.30 18.40 4.00
CA CYS A 251 -18.34 18.62 2.98
C CYS A 251 -17.89 19.62 1.91
N GLU A 252 -17.27 20.73 2.32
CA GLU A 252 -16.73 21.74 1.41
C GLU A 252 -15.60 21.19 0.53
N SER A 253 -14.71 20.38 1.10
CA SER A 253 -13.61 19.75 0.36
C SER A 253 -14.10 18.73 -0.65
N ILE A 254 -15.08 17.88 -0.27
CA ILE A 254 -15.72 16.94 -1.20
C ILE A 254 -16.39 17.71 -2.34
N SER A 255 -17.19 18.73 -2.02
CA SER A 255 -17.86 19.55 -3.05
C SER A 255 -16.87 20.19 -4.02
N ARG A 256 -15.73 20.68 -3.50
CA ARG A 256 -14.68 21.32 -4.31
C ARG A 256 -14.01 20.34 -5.27
N ILE A 257 -13.78 19.10 -4.85
CA ILE A 257 -13.17 18.08 -5.71
C ILE A 257 -14.14 17.62 -6.81
N LEU A 258 -15.42 17.45 -6.46
CA LEU A 258 -16.44 17.01 -7.40
C LEU A 258 -16.80 18.08 -8.46
N TYR A 259 -16.82 19.36 -8.08
CA TYR A 259 -17.40 20.42 -8.92
C TYR A 259 -16.51 21.65 -9.12
N GLY A 260 -15.31 21.66 -8.53
CA GLY A 260 -14.40 22.79 -8.61
C GLY A 260 -14.83 23.99 -7.75
N SER A 261 -14.18 25.13 -7.97
CA SER A 261 -14.53 26.44 -7.40
C SER A 261 -15.20 27.33 -8.45
N SER A 262 -15.75 28.48 -8.05
CA SER A 262 -16.33 29.41 -9.02
C SER A 262 -15.24 29.89 -10.00
N PRO A 263 -15.52 29.99 -11.32
CA PRO A 263 -14.54 30.48 -12.30
C PRO A 263 -14.02 31.89 -12.01
N ASN A 264 -14.76 32.66 -11.19
CA ASN A 264 -14.42 34.02 -10.80
C ASN A 264 -13.56 34.10 -9.53
N ASP A 265 -13.32 32.98 -8.85
CA ASP A 265 -12.49 32.93 -7.65
C ASP A 265 -11.01 32.99 -8.03
N VAL A 266 -10.23 33.76 -7.26
CA VAL A 266 -8.78 33.81 -7.43
C VAL A 266 -8.20 32.45 -7.03
N GLY A 267 -7.58 31.75 -7.98
CA GLY A 267 -7.12 30.37 -7.79
C GLY A 267 -8.24 29.34 -7.96
N ALA A 268 -9.13 29.55 -8.94
CA ALA A 268 -10.17 28.59 -9.32
C ALA A 268 -9.57 27.18 -9.46
N VAL A 269 -10.19 26.23 -8.76
CA VAL A 269 -9.83 24.81 -8.80
C VAL A 269 -10.80 24.14 -9.75
N GLU A 270 -10.28 23.42 -10.74
CA GLU A 270 -11.12 22.61 -11.63
C GLU A 270 -11.58 21.34 -10.89
N PRO A 271 -12.74 20.78 -11.26
CA PRO A 271 -13.14 19.45 -10.79
C PRO A 271 -12.05 18.44 -11.11
N CYS A 272 -11.70 17.58 -10.14
CA CYS A 272 -10.63 16.60 -10.29
C CYS A 272 -11.02 15.18 -9.86
N PHE A 273 -12.31 14.93 -9.67
CA PHE A 273 -12.79 13.59 -9.36
C PHE A 273 -12.68 12.64 -10.56
N PRO A 274 -12.26 11.37 -10.38
CA PRO A 274 -12.13 10.41 -11.48
C PRO A 274 -13.46 10.19 -12.23
N ALA A 275 -13.44 10.34 -13.55
CA ALA A 275 -14.66 10.41 -14.37
C ALA A 275 -15.47 9.10 -14.42
N ALA A 276 -14.81 7.94 -14.30
CA ALA A 276 -15.48 6.63 -14.34
C ALA A 276 -16.03 6.19 -12.97
N SER A 277 -15.65 6.88 -11.89
CA SER A 277 -16.00 6.52 -10.53
C SER A 277 -17.38 7.03 -10.14
N ARG A 278 -18.10 6.25 -9.32
CA ARG A 278 -19.31 6.68 -8.65
C ARG A 278 -19.04 6.98 -7.19
N ILE A 279 -19.97 7.71 -6.58
CA ILE A 279 -19.91 8.03 -5.15
C ILE A 279 -21.13 7.52 -4.40
N CYS A 280 -20.90 7.14 -3.16
CA CYS A 280 -21.90 6.99 -2.12
C CYS A 280 -21.57 7.93 -0.97
N ILE A 281 -22.58 8.57 -0.38
CA ILE A 281 -22.41 9.39 0.82
C ILE A 281 -23.15 8.72 1.96
N MET A 282 -22.50 8.62 3.11
CA MET A 282 -23.05 8.17 4.37
C MET A 282 -22.71 9.18 5.46
N THR A 283 -23.60 9.34 6.44
CA THR A 283 -23.26 10.02 7.69
C THR A 283 -23.52 9.13 8.89
N PHE A 284 -22.89 9.40 10.01
CA PHE A 284 -23.11 8.64 11.24
C PHE A 284 -22.97 9.48 12.51
N ASP A 285 -23.72 9.06 13.53
CA ASP A 285 -23.62 9.50 14.92
C ASP A 285 -23.89 8.29 15.85
N THR A 286 -25.05 8.28 16.51
CA THR A 286 -25.65 7.13 17.20
C THR A 286 -26.40 6.18 16.27
N THR A 287 -26.65 6.61 15.02
CA THR A 287 -27.23 5.78 13.96
C THR A 287 -26.47 5.98 12.66
N LEU A 288 -26.69 5.09 11.68
CA LEU A 288 -26.13 5.21 10.34
C LEU A 288 -27.17 5.83 9.40
N HIS A 289 -26.73 6.73 8.53
CA HIS A 289 -27.59 7.38 7.54
C HIS A 289 -27.04 7.18 6.15
N PHE A 290 -27.77 6.44 5.31
CA PHE A 290 -27.51 6.31 3.89
C PHE A 290 -28.35 7.33 3.13
N TYR A 291 -27.88 7.80 1.98
CA TYR A 291 -28.61 8.75 1.15
C TYR A 291 -28.89 8.17 -0.23
N ASP A 292 -30.17 8.13 -0.61
CA ASP A 292 -30.57 7.88 -2.00
C ASP A 292 -30.39 9.18 -2.78
N LEU A 293 -29.47 9.13 -3.73
CA LEU A 293 -29.04 10.24 -4.58
C LEU A 293 -29.50 10.08 -6.03
N THR A 294 -30.51 9.25 -6.29
CA THR A 294 -31.04 9.02 -7.64
C THR A 294 -31.38 10.37 -8.33
N PRO A 295 -30.83 10.67 -9.53
CA PRO A 295 -30.93 12.00 -10.17
C PRO A 295 -32.35 12.56 -10.35
N THR A 296 -33.37 11.69 -10.37
CA THR A 296 -34.77 12.07 -10.58
C THR A 296 -35.48 12.57 -9.32
N LEU A 297 -34.83 12.52 -8.16
CA LEU A 297 -35.40 12.99 -6.90
C LEU A 297 -35.31 14.51 -6.75
N GLU A 298 -36.24 15.11 -5.99
CA GLU A 298 -36.21 16.55 -5.65
C GLU A 298 -35.27 16.87 -4.46
N ALA A 299 -35.01 15.88 -3.62
CA ALA A 299 -34.11 15.95 -2.46
C ALA A 299 -33.58 14.54 -2.15
N ALA A 300 -32.41 14.47 -1.54
CA ALA A 300 -31.82 13.20 -1.11
C ALA A 300 -32.69 12.58 0.00
N ASN A 301 -33.12 11.32 -0.19
CA ASN A 301 -33.85 10.61 0.85
C ASN A 301 -32.86 9.98 1.84
N MET A 302 -32.99 10.32 3.12
CA MET A 302 -32.17 9.74 4.18
C MET A 302 -32.79 8.42 4.66
N LEU A 303 -32.02 7.34 4.58
CA LEU A 303 -32.38 6.00 5.01
C LEU A 303 -31.60 5.67 6.29
N VAL A 304 -32.31 5.60 7.42
CA VAL A 304 -31.70 5.45 8.75
C VAL A 304 -31.61 3.97 9.13
N VAL A 305 -30.41 3.53 9.50
CA VAL A 305 -30.15 2.22 10.11
C VAL A 305 -29.75 2.46 11.57
N ALA A 306 -30.70 2.17 12.47
CA ALA A 306 -30.52 2.38 13.91
C ALA A 306 -29.91 1.17 14.64
N ASP A 307 -29.97 -0.01 14.02
CA ASP A 307 -29.33 -1.20 14.57
C ASP A 307 -27.84 -1.18 14.20
N LEU A 308 -26.99 -1.01 15.21
CA LEU A 308 -25.55 -0.89 15.04
C LEU A 308 -24.83 -2.24 15.07
N ASP A 309 -25.51 -3.30 15.54
CA ASP A 309 -24.95 -4.64 15.66
C ASP A 309 -25.28 -5.47 14.40
N ASP A 310 -26.53 -5.40 13.94
CA ASP A 310 -27.01 -6.05 12.71
C ASP A 310 -27.03 -5.08 11.52
N VAL A 311 -25.84 -4.64 11.09
CA VAL A 311 -25.71 -3.67 9.99
C VAL A 311 -26.14 -4.29 8.65
N PHE A 312 -26.91 -3.52 7.87
CA PHE A 312 -27.32 -3.85 6.51
C PHE A 312 -27.40 -2.59 5.64
N VAL A 313 -27.37 -2.77 4.32
CA VAL A 313 -27.55 -1.67 3.35
C VAL A 313 -29.06 -1.49 3.07
N PRO A 314 -29.65 -0.31 3.24
CA PRO A 314 -31.11 -0.17 3.20
C PRO A 314 -31.72 -0.24 1.79
N THR A 315 -30.92 -0.07 0.74
CA THR A 315 -31.36 -0.17 -0.66
C THR A 315 -30.19 -0.58 -1.57
N VAL A 316 -30.50 -1.25 -2.69
CA VAL A 316 -29.50 -1.64 -3.70
C VAL A 316 -29.32 -0.56 -4.77
N GLN A 317 -30.35 0.26 -4.98
CA GLN A 317 -30.37 1.32 -6.02
C GLN A 317 -30.28 2.70 -5.36
N GLY A 318 -29.66 3.64 -6.07
CA GLY A 318 -29.61 5.05 -5.66
C GLY A 318 -28.48 5.42 -4.70
N LEU A 319 -27.74 4.44 -4.14
CA LEU A 319 -26.61 4.71 -3.24
C LEU A 319 -25.33 5.11 -3.98
N PHE A 320 -25.01 4.42 -5.08
CA PHE A 320 -23.88 4.74 -5.94
C PHE A 320 -24.38 5.47 -7.17
N VAL A 321 -23.96 6.71 -7.34
CA VAL A 321 -24.40 7.58 -8.43
C VAL A 321 -23.21 8.24 -9.13
N ASP A 322 -23.41 8.60 -10.39
CA ASP A 322 -22.51 9.52 -11.07
C ASP A 322 -22.62 10.91 -10.42
N PRO A 323 -21.51 11.50 -9.95
CA PRO A 323 -21.54 12.78 -9.26
C PRO A 323 -22.01 13.94 -10.15
N GLN A 324 -21.76 13.89 -11.47
CA GLN A 324 -22.19 14.93 -12.39
C GLN A 324 -23.69 14.83 -12.68
N GLU A 325 -24.23 13.62 -12.85
CA GLU A 325 -25.67 13.41 -13.06
C GLU A 325 -26.50 13.79 -11.82
N SER A 326 -26.01 13.43 -10.62
CA SER A 326 -26.67 13.71 -9.34
C SER A 326 -26.26 15.05 -8.69
N ARG A 327 -25.58 15.93 -9.41
CA ARG A 327 -25.00 17.18 -8.88
C ARG A 327 -25.97 18.01 -8.03
N PRO A 328 -27.21 18.33 -8.47
CA PRO A 328 -28.11 19.17 -7.69
C PRO A 328 -28.46 18.58 -6.31
N LEU A 329 -28.57 17.25 -6.23
CA LEU A 329 -28.87 16.54 -4.99
C LEU A 329 -27.65 16.52 -4.05
N ILE A 330 -26.47 16.26 -4.60
CA ILE A 330 -25.21 16.19 -3.86
C ILE A 330 -24.85 17.57 -3.29
N GLU A 331 -24.87 18.64 -4.10
CA GLU A 331 -24.59 20.00 -3.63
C GLU A 331 -25.55 20.42 -2.52
N LYS A 332 -26.85 20.13 -2.67
CA LYS A 332 -27.88 20.43 -1.66
C LYS A 332 -27.65 19.63 -0.37
N LEU A 333 -27.30 18.34 -0.47
CA LEU A 333 -27.00 17.49 0.68
C LEU A 333 -25.77 18.01 1.43
N LEU A 334 -24.64 18.21 0.74
CA LEU A 334 -23.39 18.67 1.34
C LEU A 334 -23.55 20.06 1.97
N THR A 335 -24.31 20.97 1.32
CA THR A 335 -24.65 22.29 1.89
C THR A 335 -25.51 22.16 3.15
N SER A 336 -26.50 21.26 3.14
CA SER A 336 -27.34 21.03 4.32
C SER A 336 -26.55 20.44 5.48
N LEU A 337 -25.57 19.55 5.22
CA LEU A 337 -24.71 18.96 6.24
C LEU A 337 -23.73 19.99 6.81
N SER A 338 -23.19 20.88 5.97
CA SER A 338 -22.24 21.92 6.38
C SER A 338 -22.85 23.03 7.24
N GLN A 339 -24.17 23.23 7.11
CA GLN A 339 -24.97 24.20 7.86
C GLN A 339 -25.71 23.59 9.07
N ARG A 340 -25.46 22.33 9.42
CA ARG A 340 -26.08 21.72 10.62
C ARG A 340 -25.65 22.46 11.89
N GLU A 341 -26.61 22.64 12.79
CA GLU A 341 -26.46 23.35 14.07
C GLU A 341 -26.40 22.36 15.25
N GLU A 342 -25.73 22.76 16.34
CA GLU A 342 -25.36 21.91 17.48
C GLU A 342 -26.54 21.20 18.17
N PHE A 343 -27.71 21.84 18.24
CA PHE A 343 -28.88 21.37 19.02
C PHE A 343 -29.54 20.07 18.49
N THR A 344 -29.04 19.51 17.39
CA THR A 344 -29.60 18.31 16.74
C THR A 344 -28.69 17.09 16.82
N THR A 345 -27.64 17.15 17.62
CA THR A 345 -26.51 16.20 17.56
C THR A 345 -26.31 15.41 18.85
N PHE A 346 -25.62 14.28 18.72
CA PHE A 346 -25.25 13.40 19.84
C PHE A 346 -23.74 13.44 20.10
N GLY A 347 -23.35 13.23 21.36
CA GLY A 347 -21.93 13.22 21.78
C GLY A 347 -21.21 11.88 21.59
N GLU A 348 -21.91 10.84 21.14
CA GLU A 348 -21.38 9.50 20.87
C GLU A 348 -21.29 9.26 19.36
N ALA A 349 -20.40 8.35 18.96
CA ALA A 349 -20.15 8.03 17.55
C ALA A 349 -19.97 6.52 17.34
N ALA A 350 -20.56 5.98 16.27
CA ALA A 350 -20.54 4.56 15.91
C ALA A 350 -19.62 4.26 14.71
N LEU A 351 -18.34 4.66 14.77
CA LEU A 351 -17.40 4.55 13.64
C LEU A 351 -17.29 3.13 13.09
N GLY A 352 -17.14 2.12 13.94
CA GLY A 352 -16.96 0.74 13.46
C GLY A 352 -18.17 0.24 12.69
N SER A 353 -19.39 0.51 13.17
CA SER A 353 -20.62 0.19 12.43
C SER A 353 -20.75 0.98 11.12
N ALA A 354 -20.26 2.23 11.07
CA ALA A 354 -20.23 3.01 9.85
C ALA A 354 -19.28 2.42 8.80
N LEU A 355 -18.08 2.00 9.21
CA LEU A 355 -17.13 1.29 8.34
C LEU A 355 -17.70 -0.04 7.84
N VAL A 356 -18.40 -0.79 8.70
CA VAL A 356 -19.12 -2.01 8.31
C VAL A 356 -20.22 -1.70 7.29
N GLY A 357 -20.93 -0.59 7.43
CA GLY A 357 -21.92 -0.15 6.44
C GLY A 357 -21.29 0.20 5.09
N GLY A 358 -20.12 0.84 5.08
CA GLY A 358 -19.33 1.10 3.87
C GLY A 358 -18.82 -0.19 3.21
N LEU A 359 -18.30 -1.13 4.01
CA LEU A 359 -17.92 -2.48 3.57
C LEU A 359 -19.11 -3.19 2.92
N ALA A 360 -20.28 -3.18 3.56
CA ALA A 360 -21.49 -3.79 3.04
C ALA A 360 -21.95 -3.15 1.72
N ALA A 361 -21.75 -1.84 1.55
CA ALA A 361 -22.09 -1.12 0.33
C ALA A 361 -21.18 -1.48 -0.86
N LEU A 362 -19.89 -1.74 -0.61
CA LEU A 362 -18.88 -2.06 -1.63
C LEU A 362 -18.64 -3.57 -1.83
N SER A 363 -19.17 -4.43 -0.96
CA SER A 363 -18.98 -5.89 -1.04
C SER A 363 -19.36 -6.43 -2.43
N GLY A 364 -18.48 -7.27 -2.96
CA GLY A 364 -18.58 -7.83 -4.31
C GLY A 364 -18.11 -6.93 -5.44
N ARG A 365 -17.80 -5.65 -5.18
CA ARG A 365 -17.31 -4.67 -6.18
C ARG A 365 -15.88 -4.22 -5.94
N GLY A 366 -15.47 -4.11 -4.68
CA GLY A 366 -14.25 -3.38 -4.31
C GLY A 366 -14.48 -1.88 -4.34
N GLY A 367 -13.48 -1.09 -3.93
CA GLY A 367 -13.62 0.36 -3.86
C GLY A 367 -12.77 1.00 -2.79
N GLN A 368 -13.11 2.24 -2.43
CA GLN A 368 -12.44 2.95 -1.35
C GLN A 368 -13.44 3.65 -0.42
N ILE A 369 -13.25 3.46 0.88
CA ILE A 369 -13.95 4.20 1.94
C ILE A 369 -13.06 5.37 2.35
N VAL A 370 -13.63 6.57 2.35
CA VAL A 370 -12.99 7.79 2.88
C VAL A 370 -13.83 8.29 4.04
N ALA A 371 -13.38 8.02 5.26
CA ALA A 371 -14.11 8.39 6.47
C ALA A 371 -13.54 9.65 7.13
N PHE A 372 -14.42 10.50 7.64
CA PHE A 372 -14.08 11.69 8.42
C PHE A 372 -14.62 11.50 9.82
N THR A 373 -13.73 11.36 10.80
CA THR A 373 -14.08 11.11 12.21
C THR A 373 -13.27 11.97 13.17
N CYS A 374 -13.83 12.32 14.32
CA CYS A 374 -13.16 13.10 15.34
C CYS A 374 -13.49 12.68 16.79
N THR A 375 -14.44 11.77 16.98
CA THR A 375 -14.87 11.31 18.31
C THR A 375 -14.42 9.88 18.59
N LEU A 376 -14.13 9.57 19.86
CA LEU A 376 -13.87 8.19 20.30
C LEU A 376 -15.13 7.34 20.04
N PRO A 377 -15.05 6.25 19.26
CA PRO A 377 -16.23 5.45 18.98
C PRO A 377 -16.62 4.60 20.20
N THR A 378 -17.64 5.01 20.94
CA THR A 378 -18.05 4.37 22.21
C THR A 378 -19.19 3.36 22.05
N ILE A 379 -19.77 3.23 20.85
CA ILE A 379 -20.95 2.41 20.56
C ILE A 379 -20.79 1.69 19.21
N GLY A 380 -21.57 0.63 19.01
CA GLY A 380 -21.56 -0.20 17.81
C GLY A 380 -20.34 -1.14 17.72
N HIS A 381 -20.06 -1.62 16.51
CA HIS A 381 -18.95 -2.53 16.24
C HIS A 381 -17.62 -1.91 16.70
N GLY A 382 -16.83 -2.69 17.45
CA GLY A 382 -15.52 -2.24 17.91
C GLY A 382 -15.55 -1.17 19.01
N ALA A 383 -16.70 -0.90 19.64
CA ALA A 383 -16.87 0.11 20.69
C ALA A 383 -15.71 0.14 21.70
N LEU A 384 -15.19 1.35 21.93
CA LEU A 384 -14.03 1.63 22.78
C LEU A 384 -14.45 2.43 24.01
N THR A 385 -13.78 2.16 25.13
CA THR A 385 -13.89 2.97 26.34
C THR A 385 -12.75 3.98 26.44
N PRO A 386 -12.96 5.16 27.05
CA PRO A 386 -11.86 6.10 27.33
C PRO A 386 -10.75 5.44 28.14
N ARG A 387 -9.49 5.72 27.80
CA ARG A 387 -8.35 5.22 28.57
C ARG A 387 -8.22 5.99 29.90
N GLY A 388 -7.80 5.27 30.94
CA GLY A 388 -7.43 5.84 32.23
C GLY A 388 -6.04 6.44 32.21
N ASP A 389 -5.40 6.56 33.38
CA ASP A 389 -4.01 7.01 33.48
C ASP A 389 -3.03 5.95 32.92
N GLU A 390 -2.45 6.27 31.77
CA GLU A 390 -1.50 5.41 31.05
C GLU A 390 -0.07 5.51 31.58
N SER A 391 0.24 6.48 32.45
CA SER A 391 1.60 6.70 32.94
C SER A 391 2.20 5.48 33.65
N THR A 392 1.34 4.61 34.18
CA THR A 392 1.71 3.36 34.83
C THR A 392 2.21 2.27 33.87
N LEU A 393 2.04 2.45 32.55
CA LEU A 393 2.43 1.49 31.52
C LEU A 393 3.79 1.83 30.89
N TYR A 394 4.26 3.07 30.98
CA TYR A 394 5.51 3.53 30.37
C TYR A 394 6.73 2.84 30.98
N ASP A 395 7.73 2.51 30.16
CA ASP A 395 8.95 1.80 30.55
C ASP A 395 8.66 0.42 31.21
N THR A 396 7.53 -0.19 30.88
CA THR A 396 7.16 -1.54 31.32
C THR A 396 6.98 -2.46 30.13
N ASP A 397 7.04 -3.78 30.36
CA ASP A 397 6.74 -4.79 29.34
C ASP A 397 5.32 -4.65 28.75
N LYS A 398 4.42 -3.92 29.43
CA LYS A 398 3.04 -3.68 29.00
C LYS A 398 2.88 -2.42 28.14
N GLU A 399 3.92 -1.63 27.93
CA GLU A 399 3.83 -0.41 27.11
C GLU A 399 3.37 -0.71 25.67
N SER A 400 3.79 -1.85 25.12
CA SER A 400 3.38 -2.33 23.80
C SER A 400 1.84 -2.43 23.63
N THR A 401 1.10 -2.66 24.72
CA THR A 401 -0.37 -2.72 24.71
C THR A 401 -1.05 -1.38 24.39
N LEU A 402 -0.31 -0.27 24.46
CA LEU A 402 -0.78 1.04 24.00
C LEU A 402 -0.93 1.11 22.48
N PHE A 403 -0.19 0.26 21.74
CA PHE A 403 -0.08 0.28 20.28
C PHE A 403 -0.79 -0.88 19.59
N ILE A 404 -1.55 -1.68 20.35
CA ILE A 404 -2.32 -2.82 19.85
C ILE A 404 -3.81 -2.45 19.91
N PRO A 405 -4.63 -2.85 18.92
CA PRO A 405 -6.05 -2.56 18.91
C PRO A 405 -6.78 -3.16 20.12
N ARG A 406 -7.72 -2.39 20.68
CA ARG A 406 -8.52 -2.78 21.84
C ARG A 406 -9.88 -3.39 21.47
N ASN A 407 -9.94 -4.13 20.37
CA ASN A 407 -11.07 -4.99 20.00
C ASN A 407 -10.68 -5.70 18.70
N ASP A 408 -10.78 -7.02 18.65
CA ASP A 408 -10.47 -7.81 17.45
C ASP A 408 -11.41 -7.43 16.27
N THR A 409 -12.57 -6.82 16.53
CA THR A 409 -13.46 -6.30 15.48
C THR A 409 -12.75 -5.32 14.55
N TRP A 410 -11.80 -4.51 15.00
CA TRP A 410 -11.06 -3.58 14.12
C TRP A 410 -10.20 -4.33 13.10
N GLU A 411 -9.50 -5.38 13.54
CA GLU A 411 -8.76 -6.27 12.65
C GLU A 411 -9.71 -7.01 11.71
N ASN A 412 -10.85 -7.49 12.21
CA ASN A 412 -11.86 -8.17 11.37
C ASN A 412 -12.45 -7.27 10.28
N ILE A 413 -12.68 -5.99 10.56
CA ILE A 413 -13.10 -5.00 9.55
C ILE A 413 -12.00 -4.86 8.50
N ALA A 414 -10.74 -4.71 8.92
CA ALA A 414 -9.61 -4.58 8.01
C ALA A 414 -9.50 -5.79 7.07
N VAL A 415 -9.55 -7.00 7.63
CA VAL A 415 -9.47 -8.26 6.86
C VAL A 415 -10.61 -8.37 5.85
N GLN A 416 -11.85 -8.09 6.27
CA GLN A 416 -13.01 -8.19 5.36
C GLN A 416 -12.98 -7.14 4.26
N CYS A 417 -12.55 -5.92 4.56
CA CYS A 417 -12.31 -4.91 3.53
C CYS A 417 -11.22 -5.35 2.54
N SER A 418 -10.08 -5.83 3.01
CA SER A 418 -8.97 -6.25 2.13
C SER A 418 -9.36 -7.39 1.20
N GLU A 419 -10.04 -8.43 1.70
CA GLU A 419 -10.52 -9.54 0.87
C GLU A 419 -11.55 -9.09 -0.17
N GLU A 420 -12.38 -8.11 0.17
CA GLU A 420 -13.33 -7.49 -0.76
C GLU A 420 -12.67 -6.44 -1.68
N GLY A 421 -11.35 -6.24 -1.61
CA GLY A 421 -10.67 -5.25 -2.44
C GLY A 421 -11.07 -3.81 -2.09
N ILE A 422 -11.31 -3.53 -0.81
CA ILE A 422 -11.75 -2.22 -0.30
C ILE A 422 -10.64 -1.58 0.53
N GLY A 423 -10.17 -0.42 0.09
CA GLY A 423 -9.27 0.44 0.86
C GLY A 423 -10.02 1.32 1.85
N VAL A 424 -9.46 1.57 3.04
CA VAL A 424 -10.05 2.50 4.02
C VAL A 424 -9.07 3.59 4.38
N SER A 425 -9.38 4.84 4.04
CA SER A 425 -8.63 6.01 4.48
C SER A 425 -9.46 6.85 5.44
N MET A 426 -8.83 7.42 6.46
CA MET A 426 -9.52 8.21 7.49
C MET A 426 -8.86 9.57 7.74
N PHE A 427 -9.66 10.62 7.72
CA PHE A 427 -9.31 11.94 8.22
C PHE A 427 -9.76 12.05 9.68
N LEU A 428 -8.80 12.37 10.55
CA LEU A 428 -8.97 12.41 12.00
C LEU A 428 -8.92 13.86 12.49
N GLY A 429 -10.08 14.43 12.82
CA GLY A 429 -10.23 15.82 13.27
C GLY A 429 -10.30 15.98 14.79
N MET A 430 -9.69 15.07 15.56
CA MET A 430 -9.99 14.92 16.98
C MET A 430 -9.43 16.05 17.87
N SER A 431 -10.23 16.48 18.84
CA SER A 431 -9.80 17.38 19.93
C SER A 431 -9.36 16.63 21.19
N LYS A 432 -9.75 15.35 21.30
CA LYS A 432 -9.48 14.43 22.42
C LYS A 432 -8.90 13.11 21.89
N VAL A 433 -8.43 12.25 22.79
CA VAL A 433 -7.92 10.92 22.42
C VAL A 433 -9.07 10.05 21.89
N ILE A 434 -8.88 9.48 20.69
CA ILE A 434 -9.85 8.58 20.03
C ILE A 434 -9.30 7.16 19.79
N ASP A 435 -8.16 6.83 20.41
CA ASP A 435 -7.51 5.52 20.32
C ASP A 435 -7.11 5.13 18.88
N VAL A 436 -6.21 5.93 18.29
CA VAL A 436 -5.70 5.72 16.92
C VAL A 436 -5.05 4.33 16.75
N ALA A 437 -4.47 3.77 17.81
CA ALA A 437 -3.92 2.41 17.80
C ALA A 437 -4.98 1.33 17.50
N SER A 438 -6.24 1.59 17.86
CA SER A 438 -7.35 0.66 17.58
C SER A 438 -7.97 0.90 16.21
N ILE A 439 -8.43 2.12 15.95
CA ILE A 439 -9.15 2.43 14.71
C ILE A 439 -8.22 2.42 13.49
N GLY A 440 -6.94 2.78 13.68
CA GLY A 440 -5.96 2.93 12.62
C GLY A 440 -5.55 1.63 11.94
N VAL A 441 -5.74 0.49 12.62
CA VAL A 441 -5.46 -0.84 12.06
C VAL A 441 -6.30 -1.13 10.82
N VAL A 442 -7.51 -0.55 10.72
CA VAL A 442 -8.33 -0.68 9.52
C VAL A 442 -7.67 -0.04 8.30
N ALA A 443 -7.14 1.17 8.44
CA ALA A 443 -6.43 1.83 7.35
C ALA A 443 -5.16 1.08 6.98
N SER A 444 -4.34 0.71 7.97
CA SER A 444 -3.11 -0.05 7.73
C SER A 444 -3.35 -1.43 7.09
N GLY A 445 -4.34 -2.19 7.56
CA GLY A 445 -4.62 -3.53 7.06
C GLY A 445 -5.19 -3.54 5.63
N THR A 446 -5.81 -2.44 5.21
CA THR A 446 -6.42 -2.30 3.88
C THR A 446 -5.53 -1.58 2.87
N GLY A 447 -4.32 -1.17 3.26
CA GLY A 447 -3.43 -0.36 2.42
C GLY A 447 -3.85 1.11 2.31
N GLY A 448 -4.83 1.57 3.10
CA GLY A 448 -5.24 2.97 3.15
C GLY A 448 -4.36 3.85 4.05
N GLU A 449 -4.87 5.03 4.41
CA GLU A 449 -4.10 6.08 5.10
C GLU A 449 -4.84 6.76 6.25
N LEU A 450 -4.08 7.34 7.17
CA LEU A 450 -4.59 8.18 8.26
C LEU A 450 -4.07 9.61 8.10
N PHE A 451 -4.98 10.57 8.05
CA PHE A 451 -4.67 12.00 8.02
C PHE A 451 -5.00 12.61 9.37
N PHE A 452 -3.97 13.03 10.12
CA PHE A 452 -4.10 13.43 11.52
C PHE A 452 -4.13 14.97 11.66
N HIS A 453 -5.28 15.50 12.10
CA HIS A 453 -5.50 16.93 12.34
C HIS A 453 -5.90 17.19 13.81
N PRO A 454 -4.93 17.20 14.74
CA PRO A 454 -5.23 17.34 16.16
C PRO A 454 -5.72 18.75 16.50
N ARG A 455 -6.79 18.84 17.30
CA ARG A 455 -7.48 20.09 17.64
C ARG A 455 -7.78 20.87 16.36
N PHE A 456 -8.61 20.26 15.51
CA PHE A 456 -8.96 20.77 14.20
C PHE A 456 -9.45 22.21 14.30
N ASP A 457 -8.86 23.07 13.48
CA ASP A 457 -9.28 24.45 13.27
C ASP A 457 -9.53 24.65 11.76
N PRO A 458 -10.75 24.99 11.33
CA PRO A 458 -11.07 25.09 9.90
C PRO A 458 -10.19 26.07 9.12
N THR A 459 -9.72 27.15 9.77
CA THR A 459 -8.90 28.17 9.11
C THR A 459 -7.47 27.68 8.88
N ARG A 460 -6.90 27.00 9.88
CA ARG A 460 -5.54 26.44 9.82
C ARG A 460 -5.47 25.15 9.03
N ASP A 461 -6.37 24.20 9.34
CA ASP A 461 -6.27 22.81 8.89
C ASP A 461 -7.14 22.52 7.66
N GLY A 462 -8.18 23.31 7.41
CA GLY A 462 -9.07 23.14 6.25
C GLY A 462 -8.33 23.10 4.91
N PRO A 463 -7.39 24.04 4.62
CA PRO A 463 -6.59 23.98 3.40
C PRO A 463 -5.72 22.71 3.29
N VAL A 464 -5.17 22.23 4.41
CA VAL A 464 -4.34 21.02 4.45
C VAL A 464 -5.20 19.78 4.17
N LEU A 465 -6.36 19.68 4.82
CA LEU A 465 -7.33 18.60 4.60
C LEU A 465 -7.77 18.57 3.13
N SER A 466 -8.12 19.73 2.56
CA SER A 466 -8.52 19.81 1.15
C SER A 466 -7.40 19.39 0.20
N SER A 467 -6.15 19.76 0.48
CA SER A 467 -4.98 19.34 -0.31
C SER A 467 -4.71 17.84 -0.21
N GLN A 468 -4.85 17.26 0.98
CA GLN A 468 -4.66 15.83 1.21
C GLN A 468 -5.77 15.00 0.57
N LEU A 469 -7.02 15.44 0.68
CA LEU A 469 -8.15 14.79 0.01
C LEU A 469 -8.03 14.87 -1.51
N HIS A 470 -7.57 16.01 -2.04
CA HIS A 470 -7.25 16.14 -3.46
C HIS A 470 -6.20 15.09 -3.85
N HIS A 471 -5.05 15.05 -3.19
CA HIS A 471 -4.00 14.07 -3.49
C HIS A 471 -4.50 12.62 -3.41
N LEU A 472 -5.25 12.29 -2.35
CA LEU A 472 -5.84 10.95 -2.15
C LEU A 472 -6.69 10.50 -3.34
N LEU A 473 -7.47 11.41 -3.93
CA LEU A 473 -8.43 11.09 -5.00
C LEU A 473 -7.85 11.25 -6.42
N THR A 474 -6.73 11.96 -6.58
CA THR A 474 -6.14 12.25 -7.90
C THR A 474 -4.85 11.49 -8.20
N ARG A 475 -4.14 11.00 -7.19
CA ARG A 475 -2.89 10.25 -7.38
C ARG A 475 -3.16 8.89 -8.00
N GLN A 476 -2.16 8.30 -8.66
CA GLN A 476 -2.32 6.97 -9.22
C GLN A 476 -2.63 5.96 -8.10
N THR A 477 -3.80 5.35 -8.18
CA THR A 477 -4.31 4.39 -7.20
C THR A 477 -4.90 3.19 -7.93
N ILE A 478 -4.48 2.01 -7.49
CA ILE A 478 -5.03 0.72 -7.89
C ILE A 478 -5.78 0.12 -6.71
N TYR A 479 -6.67 -0.84 -6.98
CA TYR A 479 -7.43 -1.50 -5.92
C TYR A 479 -7.50 -3.01 -6.13
N ASN A 480 -7.94 -3.71 -5.07
CA ASN A 480 -8.07 -5.15 -5.08
C ASN A 480 -6.77 -5.87 -5.49
N ALA A 481 -5.67 -5.44 -4.88
CA ALA A 481 -4.33 -5.75 -5.37
C ALA A 481 -3.70 -6.92 -4.62
N VAL A 482 -2.97 -7.78 -5.33
CA VAL A 482 -2.18 -8.86 -4.74
C VAL A 482 -0.75 -8.81 -5.23
N MET A 483 0.20 -8.67 -4.30
CA MET A 483 1.63 -8.60 -4.59
C MET A 483 2.35 -9.90 -4.21
N LYS A 484 3.17 -10.43 -5.11
CA LYS A 484 4.04 -11.60 -4.85
C LYS A 484 5.51 -11.34 -5.15
N ILE A 485 6.31 -11.25 -4.09
CA ILE A 485 7.75 -10.96 -4.18
C ILE A 485 8.55 -12.25 -4.31
N ARG A 486 9.44 -12.33 -5.30
CA ARG A 486 10.27 -13.52 -5.57
C ARG A 486 11.75 -13.15 -5.61
N CYS A 487 12.60 -14.09 -5.18
CA CYS A 487 14.05 -13.92 -5.20
C CYS A 487 14.75 -15.18 -5.74
N SER A 488 16.04 -15.03 -6.07
CA SER A 488 16.88 -16.13 -6.51
C SER A 488 16.95 -17.29 -5.52
N HIS A 489 17.14 -18.49 -6.06
CA HIS A 489 17.49 -19.67 -5.29
C HIS A 489 18.67 -19.40 -4.36
N GLY A 490 18.56 -19.83 -3.10
CA GLY A 490 19.52 -19.54 -2.04
C GLY A 490 19.12 -18.35 -1.15
N LEU A 491 18.09 -17.59 -1.54
CA LEU A 491 17.44 -16.56 -0.72
C LEU A 491 15.98 -16.90 -0.46
N ARG A 492 15.38 -16.24 0.54
CA ARG A 492 13.94 -16.16 0.76
C ARG A 492 13.56 -14.81 1.33
N ILE A 493 12.29 -14.43 1.18
CA ILE A 493 11.69 -13.36 1.96
C ILE A 493 11.36 -13.92 3.35
N SER A 494 11.83 -13.23 4.38
CA SER A 494 11.67 -13.64 5.79
C SER A 494 10.66 -12.79 6.54
N LYS A 495 10.55 -11.50 6.18
CA LYS A 495 9.61 -10.55 6.75
C LYS A 495 9.21 -9.54 5.69
N VAL A 496 7.99 -9.04 5.82
CA VAL A 496 7.41 -7.99 4.99
C VAL A 496 6.89 -6.90 5.93
N PHE A 497 7.14 -5.64 5.58
CA PHE A 497 6.76 -4.46 6.36
C PHE A 497 6.05 -3.46 5.44
N GLY A 498 4.92 -2.92 5.90
CA GLY A 498 4.10 -1.99 5.13
C GLY A 498 2.65 -2.06 5.60
N ASN A 499 1.77 -1.34 4.91
CA ASN A 499 0.32 -1.39 5.11
C ASN A 499 -0.28 -2.41 4.12
N TYR A 500 -0.59 -3.60 4.60
CA TYR A 500 -1.17 -4.68 3.81
C TYR A 500 -1.89 -5.68 4.72
N TYR A 501 -2.67 -6.57 4.09
CA TYR A 501 -3.19 -7.76 4.71
C TYR A 501 -2.41 -8.97 4.21
N GLU A 502 -1.92 -9.82 5.13
CA GLU A 502 -1.35 -11.12 4.74
C GLU A 502 -2.44 -12.19 4.82
N ASN A 503 -2.79 -12.78 3.67
CA ASN A 503 -3.77 -13.85 3.65
C ASN A 503 -3.17 -15.17 4.19
N PRO A 504 -3.98 -16.20 4.49
CA PRO A 504 -3.47 -17.49 4.95
C PRO A 504 -2.54 -18.23 3.98
N ALA A 505 -2.47 -17.82 2.72
CA ALA A 505 -1.56 -18.34 1.70
C ALA A 505 -0.21 -17.55 1.65
N SER A 506 -0.01 -16.60 2.57
CA SER A 506 1.13 -15.67 2.61
C SER A 506 1.28 -14.78 1.38
N ASP A 507 0.15 -14.45 0.73
CA ASP A 507 0.09 -13.42 -0.28
C ASP A 507 -0.15 -12.05 0.38
N ILE A 508 0.46 -11.01 -0.20
CA ILE A 508 0.35 -9.63 0.28
C ILE A 508 -0.80 -8.98 -0.45
N GLU A 509 -1.90 -8.73 0.24
CA GLU A 509 -3.13 -8.16 -0.33
C GLU A 509 -3.34 -6.71 0.12
N PHE A 510 -3.90 -5.91 -0.78
CA PHE A 510 -4.24 -4.52 -0.55
C PHE A 510 -5.67 -4.27 -1.00
N GLY A 511 -6.45 -3.60 -0.14
CA GLY A 511 -7.69 -2.97 -0.57
C GLY A 511 -7.39 -1.89 -1.61
N VAL A 512 -6.43 -1.02 -1.32
CA VAL A 512 -5.86 -0.03 -2.24
C VAL A 512 -4.33 0.05 -2.13
N LEU A 513 -3.67 0.35 -3.24
CA LEU A 513 -2.24 0.64 -3.31
C LEU A 513 -2.03 1.81 -4.27
N ASP A 514 -1.14 2.74 -3.95
CA ASP A 514 -0.94 3.96 -4.74
C ASP A 514 0.53 4.34 -4.88
N GLU A 515 0.78 5.39 -5.67
CA GLU A 515 2.10 5.86 -6.04
C GLU A 515 3.02 6.21 -4.87
N ASP A 516 2.48 6.54 -3.69
CA ASP A 516 3.28 6.94 -2.51
C ASP A 516 3.71 5.74 -1.65
N LYS A 517 3.05 4.59 -1.82
CA LYS A 517 3.19 3.45 -0.91
C LYS A 517 4.33 2.54 -1.28
N ALA A 518 5.07 2.13 -0.26
CA ALA A 518 6.16 1.19 -0.39
C ALA A 518 6.03 0.01 0.58
N VAL A 519 6.44 -1.16 0.11
CA VAL A 519 6.60 -2.38 0.90
C VAL A 519 8.09 -2.63 1.10
N SER A 520 8.50 -2.81 2.36
CA SER A 520 9.86 -3.21 2.70
C SER A 520 9.92 -4.70 2.98
N VAL A 521 10.94 -5.39 2.49
CA VAL A 521 11.14 -6.81 2.73
C VAL A 521 12.52 -7.11 3.27
N GLN A 522 12.60 -8.10 4.15
CA GLN A 522 13.86 -8.62 4.66
C GLN A 522 14.17 -9.97 4.00
N LEU A 523 15.38 -10.09 3.46
CA LEU A 523 15.89 -11.30 2.84
C LEU A 523 16.77 -12.10 3.81
N GLU A 524 16.69 -13.41 3.70
CA GLU A 524 17.56 -14.36 4.42
C GLU A 524 18.13 -15.40 3.47
N HIS A 525 19.32 -15.90 3.79
CA HIS A 525 19.90 -17.05 3.11
C HIS A 525 19.16 -18.34 3.46
N THR A 526 18.75 -19.07 2.42
CA THR A 526 18.35 -20.48 2.50
C THR A 526 19.45 -21.42 2.02
N GLY A 527 20.43 -20.89 1.29
CA GLY A 527 21.58 -21.62 0.77
C GLY A 527 22.74 -20.68 0.42
N GLN A 528 23.83 -21.28 -0.05
CA GLN A 528 24.98 -20.52 -0.56
C GLN A 528 24.67 -19.99 -1.97
N LEU A 529 25.03 -18.73 -2.21
CA LEU A 529 24.97 -18.11 -3.54
C LEU A 529 26.28 -18.34 -4.29
N ASP A 530 26.19 -18.44 -5.61
CA ASP A 530 27.35 -18.47 -6.51
C ASP A 530 27.90 -17.05 -6.64
N ASP A 531 29.13 -16.82 -6.16
CA ASP A 531 29.79 -15.51 -6.15
C ASP A 531 30.16 -15.00 -7.55
N ARG A 532 30.01 -15.84 -8.58
CA ARG A 532 30.23 -15.48 -10.00
C ARG A 532 28.94 -15.09 -10.71
N ARG A 533 27.79 -15.16 -10.03
CA ARG A 533 26.47 -14.87 -10.62
C ARG A 533 25.78 -13.75 -9.88
N TYR A 534 24.86 -13.10 -10.56
CA TYR A 534 23.96 -12.15 -9.94
C TYR A 534 22.94 -12.86 -9.05
N ALA A 535 22.60 -12.21 -7.93
CA ALA A 535 21.37 -12.51 -7.20
C ALA A 535 20.25 -11.67 -7.80
N PHE A 536 19.14 -12.30 -8.13
CA PHE A 536 17.99 -11.65 -8.74
C PHE A 536 16.91 -11.45 -7.68
N PHE A 537 16.27 -10.30 -7.79
CA PHE A 537 15.11 -9.92 -7.03
C PHE A 537 14.05 -9.46 -8.03
N ALA A 538 12.91 -10.15 -8.06
CA ALA A 538 11.77 -9.71 -8.84
C ALA A 538 10.83 -9.00 -7.88
N GLY A 539 10.83 -7.66 -7.96
CA GLY A 539 9.84 -6.79 -7.31
C GLY A 539 8.44 -7.28 -7.68
N GLY A 540 7.56 -7.38 -6.69
CA GLY A 540 6.40 -8.26 -6.78
C GLY A 540 5.50 -7.93 -7.96
N GLY A 541 5.18 -8.94 -8.78
CA GLY A 541 4.07 -8.78 -9.73
C GLY A 541 2.81 -8.48 -8.92
N VAL A 542 2.11 -7.42 -9.32
CA VAL A 542 0.94 -6.91 -8.64
C VAL A 542 -0.23 -7.18 -9.56
N VAL A 543 -1.10 -8.11 -9.19
CA VAL A 543 -2.39 -8.26 -9.90
C VAL A 543 -3.32 -7.21 -9.33
N TYR A 544 -3.96 -6.39 -10.15
CA TYR A 544 -4.84 -5.34 -9.68
C TYR A 544 -5.93 -4.98 -10.69
N ASP A 545 -6.96 -4.29 -10.19
CA ASP A 545 -8.01 -3.69 -11.01
C ASP A 545 -7.67 -2.20 -11.24
N GLU A 546 -7.76 -1.71 -12.49
CA GLU A 546 -7.56 -0.30 -12.81
C GLU A 546 -8.77 0.55 -12.44
N GLY A 547 -8.53 1.68 -11.76
CA GLY A 547 -9.59 2.62 -11.36
C GLY A 547 -10.16 3.46 -12.51
N GLY A 548 -9.46 3.56 -13.64
CA GLY A 548 -9.88 4.29 -14.84
C GLY A 548 -10.37 3.31 -15.90
N GLY A 549 -11.61 3.47 -16.38
CA GLY A 549 -12.26 2.53 -17.31
C GLY A 549 -11.70 2.45 -18.74
N GLU A 550 -10.39 2.57 -18.96
CA GLU A 550 -9.75 2.15 -20.20
C GLU A 550 -9.30 0.68 -20.05
N GLU A 551 -9.44 -0.10 -21.12
CA GLU A 551 -9.28 -1.57 -21.19
C GLU A 551 -7.81 -2.04 -21.02
N GLY A 552 -7.13 -1.59 -19.97
CA GLY A 552 -5.80 -2.05 -19.57
C GLY A 552 -5.86 -2.66 -18.18
N GLU A 553 -5.84 -3.98 -18.08
CA GLU A 553 -5.47 -4.64 -16.82
C GLU A 553 -3.93 -4.67 -16.81
N GLY A 554 -3.28 -4.12 -15.78
CA GLY A 554 -1.83 -4.18 -15.63
C GLY A 554 -1.40 -5.20 -14.57
N LEU A 555 -0.17 -5.70 -14.67
CA LEU A 555 0.39 -6.81 -13.87
C LEU A 555 1.85 -6.62 -13.48
#